data_AF-A0A9X8VGG1-F1
#
_entry.id   AF-A0A9X8VGG1-F1
#
_cell.length_a   1.000
_cell.length_b   1.000
_cell.length_c   1.000
_cell.angle_alpha   90.00
_cell.angle_beta   90.00
_cell.angle_gamma   90.00
#
_symmetry.space_group_name_H-M   'P 1'
#
loop_
_entity.id
_entity.type
_entity.pdbx_description
1 polymer ?
#
loop_
_entity_poly.entity_id
_entity_poly.type
_entity_poly.pdbx_seq_one_letter_code
_entity_poly.pdbx_strand_id
1 'polypeptide(L)'
;MTTPLQAVAELDDLTLDLPRFEQALHQFAAKLRLDLAAFTADHISLRCHQNATAERWRQGLMQCGTLLSESMINGRPICLFDLSQP
;
A
#
# COMPACT_ATOMS: atom_id res chain seq x y z
N MET A 1 12.67 -0.51 -15.50
CA MET A 1 11.32 -0.52 -16.07
C MET A 1 10.42 0.11 -15.02
N THR A 2 9.61 1.10 -15.38
CA THR A 2 8.66 1.73 -14.45
C THR A 2 7.51 0.75 -14.18
N THR A 3 7.18 0.48 -12.93
CA THR A 3 6.03 -0.39 -12.61
C THR A 3 4.71 0.34 -12.92
N PRO A 4 3.60 -0.37 -13.19
CA PRO A 4 2.29 0.24 -13.39
C PRO A 4 1.90 1.21 -12.27
N LEU A 5 2.22 0.88 -11.01
CA LEU A 5 1.97 1.75 -9.86
C LEU A 5 2.77 3.07 -9.93
N GLN A 6 4.03 3.02 -10.37
CA GLN A 6 4.89 4.20 -10.53
C GLN A 6 4.49 5.11 -11.70
N ALA A 7 3.62 4.64 -12.59
CA ALA A 7 3.12 5.42 -13.72
C ALA A 7 1.81 6.18 -13.41
N VAL A 8 1.21 5.96 -12.24
CA VAL A 8 -0.09 6.52 -11.84
C VAL A 8 0.15 7.75 -10.96
N ALA A 9 -0.15 8.94 -11.50
CA ALA A 9 0.09 10.22 -10.83
C ALA A 9 -0.64 10.33 -9.47
N GLU A 10 -1.82 9.71 -9.32
CA GLU A 10 -2.55 9.66 -8.07
C GLU A 10 -1.82 8.89 -6.95
N LEU A 11 -0.78 8.12 -7.25
CA LEU A 11 -0.02 7.29 -6.31
C LEU A 11 1.44 7.76 -6.14
N ASP A 12 1.82 8.90 -6.70
CA ASP A 12 3.18 9.43 -6.63
C ASP A 12 3.67 9.58 -5.18
N ASP A 13 2.81 10.06 -4.28
CA ASP A 13 3.14 10.23 -2.87
C ASP A 13 3.47 8.90 -2.18
N LEU A 14 2.80 7.81 -2.56
CA LEU A 14 3.06 6.47 -2.04
C LEU A 14 4.38 5.92 -2.57
N THR A 15 4.65 6.12 -3.86
CA THR A 15 5.91 5.71 -4.49
C THR A 15 7.11 6.41 -3.84
N LEU A 16 6.98 7.71 -3.57
CA LEU A 16 8.01 8.50 -2.91
C LEU A 16 8.20 8.10 -1.44
N ASP A 17 7.14 7.64 -0.76
CA ASP A 17 7.18 7.25 0.65
C ASP A 17 7.70 5.82 0.88
N LEU A 18 7.60 4.94 -0.12
CA LEU A 18 7.95 3.52 0.00
C LEU A 18 9.39 3.27 0.54
N PRO A 19 10.45 3.95 0.05
CA PRO A 19 11.80 3.73 0.59
C PRO A 19 11.91 4.05 2.09
N ARG A 20 11.19 5.07 2.57
CA ARG A 20 11.13 5.41 4.00
C ARG A 20 10.44 4.29 4.79
N PHE A 21 9.36 3.72 4.26
CA PHE A 21 8.65 2.60 4.89
C PHE A 21 9.53 1.34 4.97
N GLU A 22 10.20 0.97 3.88
CA GLU A 22 11.12 -0.19 3.84
C GLU A 22 12.22 -0.06 4.90
N GLN A 23 12.83 1.12 5.01
CA GLN A 23 13.85 1.39 6.01
C GLN A 23 13.29 1.22 7.43
N ALA A 24 12.09 1.76 7.71
CA ALA A 24 11.45 1.63 9.01
C ALA A 24 11.11 0.18 9.35
N LEU A 25 10.65 -0.61 8.36
CA LEU A 25 10.35 -2.03 8.51
C LEU A 25 11.62 -2.83 8.88
N HIS A 26 12.73 -2.62 8.14
CA HIS A 26 14.00 -3.28 8.44
C HIS A 26 14.56 -2.91 9.81
N GLN A 27 14.49 -1.63 10.20
CA GLN A 27 14.90 -1.18 11.52
C GLN A 27 14.05 -1.82 12.63
N PHE A 28 12.75 -1.96 12.41
CA PHE A 28 11.86 -2.59 13.39
C PHE A 28 12.12 -4.09 13.51
N ALA A 29 12.26 -4.80 12.38
CA ALA A 29 12.63 -6.21 12.36
C ALA A 29 13.97 -6.45 13.10
N ALA A 30 14.98 -5.61 12.87
CA ALA A 30 16.25 -5.68 13.57
C ALA A 30 16.11 -5.51 15.09
N LYS A 31 15.28 -4.55 15.54
CA LYS A 31 14.98 -4.36 16.98
C LYS A 31 14.32 -5.58 17.60
N LEU A 32 13.45 -6.25 16.85
CA LEU A 32 12.78 -7.47 17.29
C LEU A 32 13.64 -8.73 17.15
N ARG A 33 14.80 -8.63 16.47
CA ARG A 33 15.61 -9.79 16.03
C ARG A 33 14.77 -10.77 15.22
N LEU A 34 13.95 -10.23 14.33
CA LEU A 34 13.07 -10.97 13.44
C LEU A 34 13.73 -11.12 12.07
N ASP A 35 13.89 -12.36 11.60
CA ASP A 35 14.29 -12.63 10.21
C ASP A 35 13.07 -12.58 9.29
N LEU A 36 12.97 -11.53 8.49
CA LEU A 36 11.85 -11.34 7.57
C LEU A 36 11.82 -12.39 6.45
N ALA A 37 12.96 -13.00 6.10
CA ALA A 37 13.02 -14.02 5.04
C ALA A 37 12.31 -15.34 5.43
N ALA A 38 12.03 -15.54 6.73
CA ALA A 38 11.29 -16.68 7.23
C ALA A 38 9.76 -16.55 7.06
N PHE A 39 9.26 -15.44 6.54
CA PHE A 39 7.83 -15.14 6.43
C PHE A 39 7.41 -14.80 4.99
N THR A 40 6.16 -15.11 4.67
CA THR A 40 5.53 -14.70 3.41
C THR A 40 4.77 -13.41 3.63
N ALA A 41 4.99 -12.40 2.77
CA ALA A 41 4.20 -11.19 2.78
C ALA A 41 2.79 -11.50 2.23
N ASP A 42 1.77 -11.11 3.00
CA ASP A 42 0.36 -11.22 2.58
C ASP A 42 -0.07 -9.95 1.84
N HIS A 43 0.02 -8.79 2.51
CA HIS A 43 -0.31 -7.49 1.91
C HIS A 43 0.43 -6.34 2.61
N ILE A 44 0.44 -5.17 1.97
CA ILE A 44 0.87 -3.88 2.55
C ILE A 44 -0.35 -2.99 2.81
N SER A 45 -0.34 -2.23 3.89
CA SER A 45 -1.46 -1.39 4.32
C SER A 45 -1.12 0.10 4.28
N LEU A 46 -2.05 0.90 3.77
CA LEU A 46 -1.96 2.35 3.74
C LEU A 46 -2.85 3.00 4.82
N ARG A 47 -2.47 4.21 5.24
CA ARG A 47 -3.24 5.02 6.20
C ARG A 47 -3.30 6.46 5.72
N CYS A 48 -4.48 7.04 5.80
CA CYS A 48 -4.72 8.46 5.56
C CYS A 48 -5.72 9.01 6.59
N HIS A 49 -5.82 10.34 6.67
CA HIS A 49 -6.74 11.03 7.58
C HIS A 49 -7.77 11.89 6.84
N GLN A 50 -7.59 12.10 5.54
CA GLN A 50 -8.48 12.89 4.70
C GLN A 50 -9.19 11.96 3.72
N ASN A 51 -10.52 12.07 3.63
CA ASN A 51 -11.30 11.29 2.67
C ASN A 51 -10.88 11.55 1.22
N ALA A 52 -10.47 12.79 0.90
CA ALA A 52 -9.95 13.14 -0.41
C ALA A 52 -8.69 12.35 -0.79
N THR A 53 -7.81 12.06 0.18
CA THR A 53 -6.63 11.21 -0.05
C THR A 53 -7.04 9.76 -0.31
N ALA A 54 -7.99 9.23 0.48
CA ALA A 54 -8.50 7.88 0.28
C ALA A 54 -9.12 7.71 -1.12
N GLU A 55 -9.93 8.68 -1.56
CA GLU A 55 -10.56 8.66 -2.88
C GLU A 55 -9.53 8.78 -4.00
N ARG A 56 -8.55 9.68 -3.89
CA ARG A 56 -7.45 9.80 -4.86
C ARG A 56 -6.68 8.48 -5.00
N TRP A 57 -6.28 7.87 -3.88
CA TRP A 57 -5.59 6.58 -3.91
C TRP A 57 -6.45 5.47 -4.48
N ARG A 58 -7.75 5.43 -4.14
CA ARG A 58 -8.70 4.47 -4.73
C ARG A 58 -8.73 4.59 -6.26
N GLN A 59 -8.83 5.82 -6.78
CA GLN A 59 -8.81 6.09 -8.22
C GLN A 59 -7.50 5.66 -8.87
N GLY A 60 -6.36 5.91 -8.21
CA GLY A 60 -5.06 5.44 -8.70
C GLY A 60 -4.93 3.92 -8.71
N LEU A 61 -5.29 3.25 -7.61
CA LEU A 61 -5.17 1.79 -7.47
C LEU A 61 -6.06 1.04 -8.46
N MET A 62 -7.22 1.59 -8.82
CA MET A 62 -8.09 1.05 -9.87
C MET A 62 -7.47 1.10 -11.28
N GLN A 63 -6.46 1.93 -11.52
CA GLN A 63 -5.77 2.00 -12.81
C GLN A 63 -4.68 0.93 -12.96
N CYS A 64 -4.14 0.41 -11.85
CA CYS A 64 -3.05 -0.57 -11.85
C CYS A 64 -3.37 -1.86 -11.10
N GLY A 65 -4.64 -2.08 -10.73
CA GLY A 65 -5.07 -3.23 -9.95
C GLY A 65 -6.58 -3.46 -10.02
N THR A 66 -7.05 -4.45 -9.28
CA THR A 66 -8.46 -4.83 -9.18
C THR A 66 -8.92 -4.81 -7.73
N LEU A 67 -10.15 -4.33 -7.49
CA LEU A 67 -10.75 -4.36 -6.17
C LEU A 67 -11.13 -5.80 -5.82
N LEU A 68 -10.44 -6.39 -4.85
CA LEU A 68 -10.76 -7.72 -4.33
C LEU A 68 -11.94 -7.68 -3.37
N SER A 69 -11.95 -6.71 -2.46
CA SER A 69 -13.04 -6.54 -1.50
C SER A 69 -13.14 -5.11 -0.99
N GLU A 70 -14.35 -4.76 -0.57
CA GLU A 70 -14.64 -3.52 0.14
C GLU A 70 -15.53 -3.86 1.33
N SER A 71 -15.11 -3.46 2.53
CA SER A 71 -15.82 -3.73 3.77
C SER A 71 -16.04 -2.46 4.57
N MET A 72 -17.22 -2.32 5.17
CA MET A 72 -17.53 -1.22 6.07
C MET A 72 -17.09 -1.59 7.50
N ILE A 73 -16.04 -0.92 8.00
CA ILE A 73 -15.46 -1.20 9.32
C ILE A 73 -15.49 0.08 10.15
N ASN A 74 -16.19 0.03 11.29
CA ASN A 74 -16.39 1.19 12.17
C ASN A 74 -16.87 2.43 11.42
N GLY A 75 -17.82 2.24 10.50
CA GLY A 75 -18.42 3.31 9.70
C GLY A 75 -17.54 3.90 8.60
N ARG A 76 -16.42 3.24 8.23
CA ARG A 76 -15.55 3.66 7.13
C ARG A 76 -15.29 2.51 6.16
N PRO A 77 -15.25 2.76 4.83
CA PRO A 77 -14.87 1.74 3.87
C PRO A 77 -13.39 1.41 4.01
N ILE A 78 -13.05 0.13 3.95
CA ILE A 78 -11.70 -0.40 3.80
C ILE A 78 -11.68 -1.25 2.53
N CYS A 79 -10.80 -0.90 1.61
CA CYS A 79 -10.65 -1.55 0.32
C CYS A 79 -9.39 -2.40 0.29
N LEU A 80 -9.48 -3.59 -0.30
CA LEU A 80 -8.34 -4.44 -0.62
C LEU A 80 -8.20 -4.51 -2.14
N PHE A 81 -7.00 -4.20 -2.63
CA PHE A 81 -6.67 -4.23 -4.05
C PHE A 81 -5.62 -5.30 -4.34
N ASP A 82 -5.81 -6.03 -5.44
CA ASP A 82 -4.78 -6.87 -6.05
C ASP A 82 -4.14 -6.09 -7.20
N LEU A 83 -2.84 -5.83 -7.08
CA LEU A 83 -2.12 -5.06 -8.10
C LEU A 83 -1.71 -5.98 -9.25
N SER A 84 -1.77 -5.45 -10.47
CA SER A 84 -1.36 -6.21 -11.66
C SER A 84 0.14 -6.57 -11.64
N GLN A 85 0.93 -5.77 -10.91
CA GLN A 85 2.32 -6.04 -10.58
C GLN A 85 2.59 -5.57 -9.14
N PRO A 86 3.37 -6.33 -8.35
CA PRO A 86 3.77 -5.93 -7.01
C PRO A 86 4.75 -4.75 -7.00
#